data_AF-A0A2T7X2A0-F1
#
_entry.id   AF-A0A2T7X2A0-F1
#
_cell.length_a   1.000
_cell.length_b   1.000
_cell.length_c   1.000
_cell.angle_alpha   90.00
_cell.angle_beta   90.00
_cell.angle_gamma   90.00
#
_symmetry.space_group_name_H-M   'P 1'
#
loop_
_entity.id
_entity.type
_entity.pdbx_description
1 polymer ?
#
loop_
_entity_poly.entity_id
_entity_poly.type
_entity_poly.pdbx_seq_one_letter_code
_entity_poly.pdbx_strand_id
1 'polypeptide(L)'
;MYLAKGIFLDSRVVFDLPGVTLQSPDGLVPNVITTRLTSRTAWVAKGSRDVTVTAGGIAGIEIGSRVAVFAAGGILDSQQSLLSTAVDASSTVLALTNVTGLSVTGTLIIDDELISYTGRSGSTLTGVTRGAYGTTAASHTATAPIGIARRLYATVVAISGDVLTLDRPALSTATDVAIAFGTVKSGIIGFPTIDGNKPINGAPSSVYAVLVQLAAWGEYDLRIVNGETGGMMFSRGSAYNFGRRIHLHDSSVPAASKGSAFWLYQGCEQNHFENITVTGHSWVGVYLDDRTSINEEGWDAPNSYNTFVTINIDVTQSATGVLNVVSGRYNRFLGGRLKSPKIGINCSNNSQGSAAGQGSVGNEFTSYTLNVGETPYTISASGNLLHDCFVEASHQSFPGTAAPGNTVYAVSPAPGVAPLMAAAYRLNMLPKSRLDTWDGWTILPAAGTGGPNGVIDLSDTATTFNPIVYNTTPIPVGPGVPLTASVEVTVPAGYPAVSLAAVVLGYRNISSTAAVTNSVVGPITAINPGETKRLTAVIPVTAALTEGARVQIQLRSAAATGRRIIVSPAPVLEKNTTQPGQGFNGDTAGALWVGEPDNSASVLFA
;
A
#
# COMPACT_ATOMS: atom_id res chain seq x y z
N MET A 1 -17.81 16.66 -33.66
CA MET A 1 -16.57 15.88 -33.81
C MET A 1 -15.53 16.77 -34.44
N TYR A 2 -14.33 16.86 -33.85
CA TYR A 2 -13.21 17.64 -34.37
C TYR A 2 -12.03 16.71 -34.64
N LEU A 3 -11.37 16.90 -35.77
CA LEU A 3 -10.15 16.18 -36.11
C LEU A 3 -8.96 16.94 -35.52
N ALA A 4 -8.26 16.30 -34.59
CA ALA A 4 -7.12 16.92 -33.91
C ALA A 4 -6.15 15.86 -33.39
N LYS A 5 -4.85 16.16 -33.42
CA LYS A 5 -3.81 15.46 -32.67
C LYS A 5 -2.62 16.38 -32.42
N GLY A 6 -1.72 16.02 -31.51
CA GLY A 6 -0.55 16.81 -31.17
C GLY A 6 -0.86 18.02 -30.27
N ILE A 7 -1.97 17.96 -29.53
CA ILE A 7 -2.35 19.04 -28.61
C ILE A 7 -1.50 18.94 -27.35
N PHE A 8 -0.87 20.06 -26.96
CA PHE A 8 -0.18 20.16 -25.68
C PHE A 8 -1.07 20.87 -24.65
N LEU A 9 -1.32 20.20 -23.52
CA LEU A 9 -1.90 20.84 -22.34
C LEU A 9 -0.79 21.50 -21.54
N ASP A 10 -0.96 22.77 -21.19
CA ASP A 10 -0.05 23.54 -20.36
C ASP A 10 -0.53 23.62 -18.91
N SER A 11 0.34 24.08 -18.00
CA SER A 11 -0.03 24.28 -16.60
C SER A 11 -1.26 25.19 -16.49
N ARG A 12 -2.20 24.81 -15.62
CA ARG A 12 -3.44 25.54 -15.35
C ARG A 12 -4.39 25.67 -16.55
N VAL A 13 -4.18 24.85 -17.58
CA VAL A 13 -5.10 24.74 -18.71
C VAL A 13 -5.98 23.51 -18.50
N VAL A 14 -7.29 23.74 -18.41
CA VAL A 14 -8.31 22.69 -18.32
C VAL A 14 -9.19 22.77 -19.56
N PHE A 15 -9.33 21.65 -20.26
CA PHE A 15 -10.29 21.49 -21.33
C PHE A 15 -11.62 21.03 -20.76
N ASP A 16 -12.61 21.93 -20.71
CA ASP A 16 -13.99 21.60 -20.39
C ASP A 16 -14.79 21.43 -21.69
N LEU A 17 -15.06 20.18 -22.05
CA LEU A 17 -15.50 19.81 -23.40
C LEU A 17 -16.75 18.90 -23.39
N PRO A 18 -17.88 19.33 -22.80
CA PRO A 18 -19.08 18.50 -22.71
C PRO A 18 -19.64 18.16 -24.10
N GLY A 19 -19.87 16.87 -24.35
CA GLY A 19 -20.43 16.37 -25.61
C GLY A 19 -19.48 16.47 -26.82
N VAL A 20 -18.21 16.79 -26.60
CA VAL A 20 -17.23 16.91 -27.69
C VAL A 20 -16.56 15.57 -27.95
N THR A 21 -16.31 15.29 -29.23
CA THR A 21 -15.39 14.22 -29.67
C THR A 21 -14.18 14.85 -30.34
N LEU A 22 -12.98 14.59 -29.82
CA LEU A 22 -11.70 14.89 -30.46
C LEU A 22 -11.17 13.58 -31.03
N GLN A 23 -10.96 13.51 -32.34
CA GLN A 23 -10.53 12.30 -33.02
C GLN A 23 -9.17 12.52 -33.72
N SER A 24 -8.24 11.59 -33.53
CA SER A 24 -7.00 11.57 -34.31
C SER A 24 -7.33 11.45 -35.81
N PRO A 25 -6.77 12.29 -36.70
CA PRO A 25 -7.09 12.21 -38.13
C PRO A 25 -6.72 10.88 -38.79
N ASP A 26 -5.68 10.21 -38.29
CA ASP A 26 -5.05 9.04 -38.93
C ASP A 26 -4.65 7.92 -37.95
N GLY A 27 -4.81 8.14 -36.64
CA GLY A 27 -4.38 7.20 -35.60
C GLY A 27 -2.88 6.98 -35.49
N LEU A 28 -2.07 7.88 -36.07
CA LEU A 28 -0.62 7.85 -36.04
C LEU A 28 -0.06 8.96 -35.15
N VAL A 29 1.24 8.88 -34.85
CA VAL A 29 1.96 9.93 -34.12
C VAL A 29 1.70 11.32 -34.69
N PRO A 30 1.64 12.37 -33.84
CA PRO A 30 1.74 12.36 -32.38
C PRO A 30 0.48 11.85 -31.67
N ASN A 31 0.54 11.68 -30.35
CA ASN A 31 -0.64 11.44 -29.49
C ASN A 31 -1.73 12.50 -29.71
N VAL A 32 -2.98 12.20 -29.36
CA VAL A 32 -4.07 13.19 -29.51
C VAL A 32 -3.84 14.37 -28.57
N ILE A 33 -3.67 14.08 -27.28
CA ILE A 33 -3.36 15.08 -26.24
C ILE A 33 -2.15 14.63 -25.44
N THR A 34 -1.25 15.55 -25.12
CA THR A 34 -0.10 15.32 -24.25
C THR A 34 0.06 16.48 -23.26
N THR A 35 0.29 16.21 -21.98
CA THR A 35 0.70 17.29 -21.07
C THR A 35 2.12 17.74 -21.41
N ARG A 36 2.37 19.05 -21.41
CA ARG A 36 3.69 19.58 -21.75
C ARG A 36 4.74 19.08 -20.78
N LEU A 37 5.83 18.55 -21.34
CA LEU A 37 7.06 18.24 -20.63
C LEU A 37 8.14 19.18 -21.14
N THR A 38 8.79 19.88 -20.22
CA THR A 38 9.83 20.86 -20.54
C THR A 38 11.13 20.49 -19.82
N SER A 39 12.28 20.89 -20.34
CA SER A 39 13.58 20.66 -19.71
C SER A 39 14.42 21.93 -19.64
N ARG A 40 15.30 21.99 -18.63
CA ARG A 40 16.30 23.04 -18.38
C ARG A 40 17.62 22.39 -17.97
N THR A 41 18.67 23.19 -17.85
CA THR A 41 19.93 22.76 -17.24
C THR A 41 19.97 23.20 -15.79
N ALA A 42 20.41 22.32 -14.91
CA ALA A 42 20.53 22.59 -13.48
C ALA A 42 21.72 21.86 -12.86
N TRP A 43 22.02 22.23 -11.61
CA TRP A 43 22.92 21.48 -10.76
C TRP A 43 22.34 21.29 -9.36
N VAL A 44 22.78 20.23 -8.68
CA VAL A 44 22.43 19.90 -7.30
C VAL A 44 23.57 19.17 -6.60
N ALA A 45 23.79 19.46 -5.32
CA ALA A 45 24.70 18.71 -4.47
C ALA A 45 23.99 17.52 -3.81
N LYS A 46 24.70 16.40 -3.62
CA LYS A 46 24.24 15.28 -2.79
C LYS A 46 23.81 15.78 -1.40
N GLY A 47 22.66 15.31 -0.94
CA GLY A 47 22.05 15.70 0.33
C GLY A 47 21.32 17.05 0.31
N SER A 48 21.48 17.86 -0.73
CA SER A 48 20.76 19.13 -0.88
C SER A 48 19.33 18.89 -1.37
N ARG A 49 18.39 19.72 -0.88
CA ARG A 49 17.05 19.87 -1.46
C ARG A 49 17.00 21.01 -2.48
N ASP A 50 18.02 21.85 -2.52
CA ASP A 50 18.07 23.03 -3.37
C ASP A 50 18.77 22.68 -4.69
N VAL A 51 18.02 22.83 -5.78
CA VAL A 51 18.46 22.65 -7.16
C VAL A 51 18.54 24.01 -7.81
N THR A 52 19.70 24.39 -8.35
CA THR A 52 19.86 25.67 -9.04
C THR A 52 19.70 25.46 -10.54
N VAL A 53 18.75 26.16 -11.16
CA VAL A 53 18.59 26.19 -12.62
C VAL A 53 19.66 27.10 -13.20
N THR A 54 20.55 26.55 -14.03
CA THR A 54 21.71 27.28 -14.57
C THR A 54 21.48 27.76 -15.99
N ALA A 55 20.56 27.15 -16.75
CA ALA A 55 20.24 27.59 -18.11
C ALA A 55 18.75 27.42 -18.45
N GLY A 56 18.22 28.39 -19.21
CA GLY A 56 16.83 28.45 -19.66
C GLY A 56 15.84 29.05 -18.64
N GLY A 57 16.32 29.39 -17.43
CA GLY A 57 15.55 30.08 -16.38
C GLY A 57 14.38 29.27 -15.81
N ILE A 58 13.74 29.82 -14.77
CA ILE A 58 12.64 29.18 -14.04
C ILE A 58 11.25 29.35 -14.68
N ALA A 59 11.15 30.06 -15.81
CA ALA A 59 9.85 30.35 -16.44
C ALA A 59 9.09 29.04 -16.76
N GLY A 60 7.86 28.94 -16.26
CA GLY A 60 6.98 27.77 -16.38
C GLY A 60 7.11 26.76 -15.23
N ILE A 61 8.11 26.89 -14.37
CA ILE A 61 8.24 26.09 -13.14
C ILE A 61 7.53 26.83 -12.01
N GLU A 62 6.60 26.16 -11.35
CA GLU A 62 5.88 26.71 -10.21
C GLU A 62 5.91 25.79 -8.98
N ILE A 63 5.60 26.32 -7.80
CA ILE A 63 5.43 25.51 -6.59
C ILE A 63 4.34 24.46 -6.83
N GLY A 64 4.63 23.21 -6.48
CA GLY A 64 3.80 22.04 -6.77
C GLY A 64 4.15 21.34 -8.08
N SER A 65 5.04 21.90 -8.91
CA SER A 65 5.54 21.21 -10.11
C SER A 65 6.28 19.95 -9.74
N ARG A 66 6.04 18.90 -10.52
CA ARG A 66 6.89 17.71 -10.49
C ARG A 66 8.10 17.94 -11.39
N VAL A 67 9.25 17.55 -10.86
CA VAL A 67 10.54 17.64 -11.56
C VAL A 67 11.24 16.29 -11.57
N ALA A 68 12.10 16.10 -12.56
CA ALA A 68 12.97 14.95 -12.68
C ALA A 68 14.39 15.43 -12.99
N VAL A 69 15.27 15.41 -11.97
CA VAL A 69 16.67 15.85 -12.11
C VAL A 69 17.51 14.66 -12.53
N PHE A 70 18.12 14.73 -13.72
CA PHE A 70 18.97 13.66 -14.23
C PHE A 70 20.17 13.38 -13.33
N ALA A 71 20.47 12.10 -13.16
CA ALA A 71 21.58 11.56 -12.36
C ALA A 71 21.59 11.90 -10.85
N ALA A 72 20.58 12.60 -10.33
CA ALA A 72 20.50 12.97 -8.92
C ALA A 72 19.75 11.93 -8.05
N GLY A 73 19.19 10.89 -8.67
CA GLY A 73 18.31 9.89 -8.02
C GLY A 73 19.02 8.65 -7.50
N GLY A 74 20.35 8.61 -7.54
CA GLY A 74 21.17 7.46 -7.13
C GLY A 74 21.22 6.34 -8.17
N ILE A 75 21.64 5.15 -7.74
CA ILE A 75 21.68 3.95 -8.57
C ILE A 75 20.28 3.39 -8.83
N LEU A 76 20.02 2.93 -10.04
CA LEU A 76 18.80 2.19 -10.37
C LEU A 76 18.99 0.70 -10.04
N ASP A 77 18.39 0.25 -8.94
CA ASP A 77 18.61 -1.11 -8.40
C ASP A 77 18.24 -2.25 -9.38
N SER A 78 17.35 -1.98 -10.33
CA SER A 78 16.90 -2.92 -11.35
C SER A 78 17.91 -3.11 -12.49
N GLN A 79 18.81 -2.14 -12.69
CA GLN A 79 19.74 -2.11 -13.83
C GLN A 79 21.15 -1.74 -13.32
N GLN A 80 21.70 -2.64 -12.50
CA GLN A 80 23.03 -2.53 -11.88
C GLN A 80 23.90 -3.75 -12.15
N SER A 81 25.21 -3.54 -12.06
CA SER A 81 26.28 -4.53 -12.20
C SER A 81 27.35 -4.27 -11.14
N LEU A 82 28.41 -5.08 -11.16
CA LEU A 82 29.64 -4.84 -10.44
C LEU A 82 30.79 -4.62 -11.45
N LEU A 83 31.82 -3.89 -11.05
CA LEU A 83 33.09 -3.89 -11.77
C LEU A 83 33.73 -5.29 -11.72
N SER A 84 34.22 -5.81 -12.84
CA SER A 84 34.93 -7.10 -12.85
C SER A 84 36.40 -6.96 -12.44
N THR A 85 36.97 -5.76 -12.57
CA THR A 85 38.35 -5.42 -12.21
C THR A 85 38.39 -4.03 -11.59
N ALA A 86 39.41 -3.75 -10.76
CA ALA A 86 39.63 -2.40 -10.26
C ALA A 86 39.91 -1.42 -11.41
N VAL A 87 39.57 -0.16 -11.22
CA VAL A 87 39.79 0.94 -12.17
C VAL A 87 40.35 2.15 -11.44
N ASP A 88 41.08 3.00 -12.15
CA ASP A 88 41.61 4.27 -11.64
C ASP A 88 40.93 5.46 -12.32
N ALA A 89 41.27 6.68 -11.90
CA ALA A 89 40.69 7.91 -12.43
C ALA A 89 40.93 8.13 -13.95
N SER A 90 41.86 7.41 -14.57
CA SER A 90 42.24 7.54 -15.99
C SER A 90 41.64 6.47 -16.91
N SER A 91 40.97 5.47 -16.34
CA SER A 91 40.47 4.31 -17.07
C SER A 91 39.43 4.71 -18.12
N THR A 92 39.69 4.40 -19.39
CA THR A 92 38.82 4.71 -20.55
C THR A 92 37.99 3.52 -21.03
N VAL A 93 38.16 2.37 -20.38
CA VAL A 93 37.47 1.09 -20.64
C VAL A 93 37.13 0.46 -19.30
N LEU A 94 35.87 0.06 -19.12
CA LEU A 94 35.38 -0.53 -17.87
C LEU A 94 34.80 -1.92 -18.15
N ALA A 95 35.28 -2.94 -17.47
CA ALA A 95 34.74 -4.29 -17.56
C ALA A 95 33.74 -4.55 -16.43
N LEU A 96 32.57 -5.07 -16.79
CA LEU A 96 31.45 -5.33 -15.89
C LEU A 96 31.18 -6.83 -15.76
N THR A 97 30.65 -7.26 -14.62
CA THR A 97 30.26 -8.66 -14.39
C THR A 97 28.97 -9.04 -15.13
N ASN A 98 28.06 -8.09 -15.34
CA ASN A 98 26.88 -8.25 -16.18
C ASN A 98 26.54 -6.92 -16.88
N VAL A 99 25.69 -6.97 -17.91
CA VAL A 99 25.22 -5.76 -18.62
C VAL A 99 23.72 -5.79 -18.89
N THR A 100 22.99 -6.63 -18.15
CA THR A 100 21.54 -6.79 -18.29
C THR A 100 20.86 -5.46 -17.97
N GLY A 101 19.97 -5.00 -18.85
CA GLY A 101 19.29 -3.72 -18.69
C GLY A 101 20.10 -2.49 -19.10
N LEU A 102 21.41 -2.61 -19.30
CA LEU A 102 22.23 -1.49 -19.76
C LEU A 102 22.08 -1.30 -21.28
N SER A 103 21.93 -0.04 -21.71
CA SER A 103 21.97 0.34 -23.12
C SER A 103 23.40 0.29 -23.67
N VAL A 104 23.56 0.45 -25.00
CA VAL A 104 24.89 0.50 -25.63
C VAL A 104 25.63 1.81 -25.34
N THR A 105 24.90 2.84 -24.92
CA THR A 105 25.39 4.14 -24.48
C THR A 105 24.59 4.57 -23.24
N GLY A 106 25.17 5.45 -22.42
CA GLY A 106 24.45 5.98 -21.27
C GLY A 106 25.35 6.61 -20.21
N THR A 107 24.76 6.82 -19.02
CA THR A 107 25.46 7.31 -17.84
C THR A 107 25.20 6.36 -16.67
N LEU A 108 26.28 5.93 -16.04
CA LEU A 108 26.28 5.10 -14.84
C LEU A 108 26.72 5.94 -13.63
N ILE A 109 26.40 5.43 -12.45
CA ILE A 109 26.89 5.93 -11.17
C ILE A 109 27.59 4.81 -10.40
N ILE A 110 28.70 5.16 -9.77
CA ILE A 110 29.46 4.34 -8.82
C ILE A 110 29.90 5.24 -7.67
N ASP A 111 29.53 4.89 -6.45
CA ASP A 111 29.65 5.77 -5.28
C ASP A 111 29.09 7.19 -5.57
N ASP A 112 29.96 8.20 -5.62
CA ASP A 112 29.63 9.60 -5.92
C ASP A 112 30.14 10.06 -7.29
N GLU A 113 30.60 9.13 -8.13
CA GLU A 113 31.10 9.41 -9.47
C GLU A 113 30.08 9.04 -10.56
N LEU A 114 29.82 9.98 -11.46
CA LEU A 114 29.07 9.76 -12.69
C LEU A 114 30.02 9.42 -13.83
N ILE A 115 29.67 8.41 -14.61
CA ILE A 115 30.50 7.87 -15.70
C ILE A 115 29.65 7.79 -16.97
N SER A 116 30.07 8.45 -18.05
CA SER A 116 29.40 8.30 -19.35
C SER A 116 30.17 7.35 -20.26
N TYR A 117 29.48 6.65 -21.15
CA TYR A 117 30.06 5.73 -22.12
C TYR A 117 29.32 5.81 -23.45
N THR A 118 30.07 5.69 -24.55
CA THR A 118 29.54 5.81 -25.93
C THR A 118 29.49 4.48 -26.67
N GLY A 119 29.93 3.39 -26.04
CA GLY A 119 29.86 2.07 -26.62
C GLY A 119 29.94 0.95 -25.59
N ARG A 120 29.54 -0.24 -26.03
CA ARG A 120 29.66 -1.48 -25.27
C ARG A 120 30.04 -2.62 -26.20
N SER A 121 31.08 -3.37 -25.86
CA SER A 121 31.47 -4.61 -26.53
C SER A 121 31.43 -5.76 -25.52
N GLY A 122 30.45 -6.65 -25.65
CA GLY A 122 30.19 -7.67 -24.62
C GLY A 122 29.87 -7.02 -23.27
N SER A 123 30.57 -7.43 -22.22
CA SER A 123 30.45 -6.83 -20.88
C SER A 123 31.42 -5.66 -20.63
N THR A 124 32.02 -5.11 -21.68
CA THR A 124 33.01 -4.04 -21.57
C THR A 124 32.46 -2.73 -22.14
N LEU A 125 32.45 -1.69 -21.33
CA LEU A 125 32.12 -0.33 -21.72
C LEU A 125 33.33 0.32 -22.41
N THR A 126 33.06 1.04 -23.50
CA THR A 126 34.07 1.75 -24.29
C THR A 126 33.69 3.21 -24.47
N GLY A 127 34.69 4.05 -24.79
CA GLY A 127 34.50 5.50 -24.85
C GLY A 127 34.10 6.08 -23.49
N VAL A 128 34.68 5.54 -22.41
CA VAL A 128 34.33 5.93 -21.05
C VAL A 128 34.90 7.31 -20.74
N THR A 129 34.03 8.21 -20.27
CA THR A 129 34.41 9.48 -19.66
C THR A 129 34.10 9.42 -18.17
N ARG A 130 35.17 9.44 -17.37
CA ARG A 130 35.14 9.45 -15.90
C ARG A 130 34.88 10.87 -15.37
N GLY A 131 34.38 10.99 -14.14
CA GLY A 131 34.07 12.30 -13.55
C GLY A 131 33.07 13.13 -14.36
N ALA A 132 32.10 12.49 -15.01
CA ALA A 132 31.11 13.16 -15.84
C ALA A 132 30.21 14.08 -15.00
N TYR A 133 29.61 15.09 -15.63
CA TYR A 133 28.64 16.00 -15.00
C TYR A 133 29.17 16.66 -13.72
N GLY A 134 30.46 17.02 -13.73
CA GLY A 134 31.15 17.71 -12.64
C GLY A 134 31.44 16.87 -11.40
N THR A 135 31.36 15.55 -11.51
CA THR A 135 31.86 14.64 -10.47
C THR A 135 33.37 14.44 -10.59
N THR A 136 34.02 13.96 -9.53
CA THR A 136 35.46 13.70 -9.54
C THR A 136 35.73 12.24 -9.86
N ALA A 137 36.60 11.97 -10.84
CA ALA A 137 37.04 10.61 -11.14
C ALA A 137 37.82 10.01 -9.97
N ALA A 138 37.39 8.85 -9.46
CA ALA A 138 38.01 8.16 -8.33
C ALA A 138 38.52 6.77 -8.72
N SER A 139 39.42 6.21 -7.91
CA SER A 139 39.77 4.78 -8.05
C SER A 139 38.70 3.92 -7.37
N HIS A 140 38.28 2.85 -8.04
CA HIS A 140 37.27 1.92 -7.55
C HIS A 140 37.81 0.50 -7.54
N THR A 141 37.43 -0.27 -6.52
CA THR A 141 37.84 -1.67 -6.40
C THR A 141 37.07 -2.56 -7.37
N ALA A 142 37.61 -3.75 -7.64
CA ALA A 142 36.80 -4.81 -8.24
C ALA A 142 35.58 -5.06 -7.33
N THR A 143 34.49 -5.50 -7.94
CA THR A 143 33.18 -5.72 -7.31
C THR A 143 32.44 -4.47 -6.82
N ALA A 144 32.96 -3.27 -7.04
CA ALA A 144 32.24 -2.04 -6.69
C ALA A 144 30.90 -1.95 -7.48
N PRO A 145 29.78 -1.65 -6.81
CA PRO A 145 28.47 -1.52 -7.46
C PRO A 145 28.44 -0.35 -8.44
N ILE A 146 27.94 -0.62 -9.64
CA ILE A 146 27.80 0.38 -10.70
C ILE A 146 26.48 0.14 -11.44
N GLY A 147 25.70 1.18 -11.66
CA GLY A 147 24.39 1.03 -12.32
C GLY A 147 23.92 2.29 -12.98
N ILE A 148 22.76 2.24 -13.65
CA ILE A 148 22.18 3.41 -14.32
C ILE A 148 22.01 4.55 -13.32
N ALA A 149 22.46 5.75 -13.71
CA ALA A 149 22.24 6.97 -12.94
C ALA A 149 20.77 7.41 -13.06
N ARG A 150 19.99 7.20 -12.00
CA ARG A 150 18.55 7.44 -12.00
C ARG A 150 18.22 8.93 -11.90
N ARG A 151 17.09 9.33 -12.49
CA ARG A 151 16.48 10.65 -12.26
C ARG A 151 15.90 10.74 -10.86
N LEU A 152 16.09 11.88 -10.20
CA LEU A 152 15.39 12.21 -8.96
C LEU A 152 14.02 12.79 -9.31
N TYR A 153 12.95 12.02 -9.09
CA TYR A 153 11.60 12.57 -9.06
C TYR A 153 11.33 13.30 -7.75
N ALA A 154 10.89 14.55 -7.84
CA ALA A 154 10.60 15.39 -6.68
C ALA A 154 9.52 16.43 -6.99
N THR A 155 9.00 17.06 -5.93
CA THR A 155 8.04 18.16 -6.02
C THR A 155 8.72 19.46 -5.60
N VAL A 156 8.52 20.54 -6.36
CA VAL A 156 9.00 21.87 -5.99
C VAL A 156 8.15 22.43 -4.85
N VAL A 157 8.75 22.73 -3.71
CA VAL A 157 8.07 23.26 -2.51
C VAL A 157 8.34 24.73 -2.25
N ALA A 158 9.44 25.28 -2.77
CA ALA A 158 9.73 26.72 -2.75
C ALA A 158 10.60 27.12 -3.95
N ILE A 159 10.55 28.41 -4.30
CA ILE A 159 11.37 29.00 -5.36
C ILE A 159 11.95 30.31 -4.84
N SER A 160 13.26 30.49 -4.97
CA SER A 160 13.97 31.71 -4.60
C SER A 160 15.03 32.04 -5.65
N GLY A 161 14.78 33.08 -6.46
CA GLY A 161 15.58 33.33 -7.66
C GLY A 161 15.60 32.10 -8.57
N ASP A 162 16.78 31.65 -8.99
CA ASP A 162 16.94 30.46 -9.82
C ASP A 162 17.03 29.13 -9.03
N VAL A 163 16.81 29.17 -7.71
CA VAL A 163 16.87 27.99 -6.85
C VAL A 163 15.47 27.43 -6.60
N LEU A 164 15.31 26.15 -6.90
CA LEU A 164 14.13 25.35 -6.59
C LEU A 164 14.43 24.51 -5.35
N THR A 165 13.65 24.68 -4.28
CA THR A 165 13.69 23.77 -3.13
C THR A 165 12.74 22.61 -3.39
N LEU A 166 13.24 21.38 -3.30
CA LEU A 166 12.51 20.14 -3.53
C LEU A 166 11.94 19.54 -2.23
N ASP A 167 10.96 18.64 -2.33
CA ASP A 167 10.37 17.91 -1.19
C ASP A 167 11.33 16.87 -0.58
N ARG A 168 12.35 16.45 -1.33
CA ARG A 168 13.34 15.45 -0.91
C ARG A 168 14.75 15.79 -1.42
N PRO A 169 15.81 15.36 -0.72
CA PRO A 169 17.18 15.67 -1.12
C PRO A 169 17.63 14.83 -2.32
N ALA A 170 18.59 15.36 -3.08
CA ALA A 170 19.32 14.59 -4.07
C ALA A 170 20.18 13.51 -3.42
N LEU A 171 20.22 12.34 -4.04
CA LEU A 171 21.03 11.21 -3.57
C LEU A 171 22.46 11.24 -4.12
N SER A 172 22.71 12.08 -5.13
CA SER A 172 23.99 12.21 -5.81
C SER A 172 24.20 13.65 -6.27
N THR A 173 25.46 14.07 -6.37
CA THR A 173 25.82 15.37 -6.98
C THR A 173 25.75 15.26 -8.49
N ALA A 174 25.14 16.24 -9.14
CA ALA A 174 25.08 16.32 -10.59
C ALA A 174 25.10 17.78 -11.04
N THR A 175 25.96 18.11 -12.01
CA THR A 175 26.08 19.46 -12.57
C THR A 175 25.88 19.44 -14.08
N ASP A 176 25.40 20.55 -14.63
CA ASP A 176 25.06 20.68 -16.05
C ASP A 176 24.15 19.56 -16.58
N VAL A 177 23.22 19.12 -15.73
CA VAL A 177 22.27 18.04 -16.03
C VAL A 177 20.88 18.56 -16.36
N ALA A 178 20.12 17.76 -17.09
CA ALA A 178 18.73 18.07 -17.40
C ALA A 178 17.86 18.01 -16.13
N ILE A 179 17.14 19.09 -15.83
CA ILE A 179 15.95 19.06 -14.98
C ILE A 179 14.72 19.16 -15.87
N ALA A 180 13.97 18.06 -15.96
CA ALA A 180 12.69 18.05 -16.62
C ALA A 180 11.59 18.46 -15.63
N PHE A 181 10.53 19.10 -16.12
CA PHE A 181 9.36 19.45 -15.33
C PHE A 181 8.09 19.36 -16.18
N GLY A 182 7.01 18.86 -15.58
CA GLY A 182 5.72 18.75 -16.24
C GLY A 182 4.73 19.80 -15.76
N THR A 183 3.49 19.68 -16.22
CA THR A 183 2.43 20.66 -15.94
C THR A 183 1.85 20.51 -14.54
N VAL A 184 1.34 21.61 -13.99
CA VAL A 184 0.56 21.63 -12.75
C VAL A 184 -0.88 22.03 -13.06
N LYS A 185 -1.86 21.33 -12.48
CA LYS A 185 -3.30 21.64 -12.61
C LYS A 185 -3.78 21.72 -14.06
N SER A 186 -3.23 20.88 -14.92
CA SER A 186 -3.77 20.65 -16.27
C SER A 186 -4.88 19.61 -16.23
N GLY A 187 -5.86 19.67 -17.13
CA GLY A 187 -6.97 18.72 -17.06
C GLY A 187 -7.83 18.61 -18.30
N ILE A 188 -8.65 17.57 -18.32
CA ILE A 188 -9.67 17.30 -19.32
C ILE A 188 -10.93 16.89 -18.57
N ILE A 189 -11.98 17.70 -18.65
CA ILE A 189 -13.23 17.51 -17.93
C ILE A 189 -14.45 17.68 -18.86
N GLY A 190 -15.64 17.43 -18.32
CA GLY A 190 -16.88 17.48 -19.10
C GLY A 190 -17.18 16.16 -19.82
N PHE A 191 -16.42 15.11 -19.52
CA PHE A 191 -16.58 13.77 -20.10
C PHE A 191 -16.56 13.74 -21.64
N PRO A 192 -15.61 14.42 -22.32
CA PRO A 192 -15.48 14.34 -23.78
C PRO A 192 -15.08 12.94 -24.21
N THR A 193 -15.25 12.63 -25.50
CA THR A 193 -14.65 11.45 -26.12
C THR A 193 -13.35 11.83 -26.81
N ILE A 194 -12.24 11.19 -26.42
CA ILE A 194 -10.96 11.23 -27.12
C ILE A 194 -10.84 9.94 -27.92
N ASP A 195 -10.93 10.04 -29.24
CA ASP A 195 -10.85 8.92 -30.16
C ASP A 195 -9.43 8.83 -30.75
N GLY A 196 -8.71 7.77 -30.39
CA GLY A 196 -7.36 7.51 -30.89
C GLY A 196 -7.34 7.15 -32.39
N ASN A 197 -8.50 6.83 -32.99
CA ASN A 197 -8.66 6.44 -34.40
C ASN A 197 -7.66 5.37 -34.85
N LYS A 198 -7.39 4.38 -33.99
CA LYS A 198 -6.43 3.30 -34.29
C LYS A 198 -6.67 2.71 -35.68
N PRO A 199 -5.64 2.63 -36.55
CA PRO A 199 -5.79 1.98 -37.85
C PRO A 199 -6.09 0.49 -37.70
N ILE A 200 -6.98 -0.03 -38.56
CA ILE A 200 -7.24 -1.48 -38.67
C ILE A 200 -5.92 -2.14 -39.10
N ASN A 201 -5.42 -3.10 -38.31
CA ASN A 201 -4.11 -3.76 -38.50
C ASN A 201 -2.89 -2.80 -38.48
N GLY A 202 -3.04 -1.61 -37.89
CA GLY A 202 -1.99 -0.59 -37.86
C GLY A 202 -0.73 -1.02 -37.11
N ALA A 203 0.43 -0.68 -37.68
CA ALA A 203 1.74 -0.93 -37.08
C ALA A 203 1.90 -0.19 -35.73
N PRO A 204 2.60 -0.79 -34.75
CA PRO A 204 2.83 -0.18 -33.44
C PRO A 204 3.70 1.07 -33.58
N SER A 205 3.13 2.25 -33.34
CA SER A 205 3.88 3.52 -33.32
C SER A 205 3.98 4.12 -31.92
N SER A 206 3.64 3.37 -30.87
CA SER A 206 3.65 3.83 -29.48
C SER A 206 2.79 5.09 -29.29
N VAL A 207 1.60 5.10 -29.89
CA VAL A 207 0.66 6.24 -29.84
C VAL A 207 -0.38 6.00 -28.76
N TYR A 208 -0.61 7.04 -27.97
CA TYR A 208 -1.61 7.10 -26.91
C TYR A 208 -2.67 8.14 -27.27
N ALA A 209 -3.92 7.90 -26.87
CA ALA A 209 -4.95 8.95 -27.01
C ALA A 209 -4.63 10.11 -26.06
N VAL A 210 -4.34 9.81 -24.79
CA VAL A 210 -3.95 10.82 -23.80
C VAL A 210 -2.66 10.39 -23.10
N LEU A 211 -1.64 11.25 -23.18
CA LEU A 211 -0.36 11.06 -22.50
C LEU A 211 -0.13 12.15 -21.45
N VAL A 212 -0.12 11.75 -20.18
CA VAL A 212 0.16 12.60 -19.03
C VAL A 212 1.58 12.27 -18.54
N GLN A 213 2.48 13.24 -18.53
CA GLN A 213 3.89 13.03 -18.20
C GLN A 213 4.37 14.07 -17.21
N LEU A 214 4.97 13.59 -16.11
CA LEU A 214 5.51 14.42 -15.03
C LEU A 214 4.50 15.49 -14.57
N ALA A 215 3.21 15.25 -14.75
CA ALA A 215 2.17 16.22 -14.44
C ALA A 215 1.68 16.02 -13.01
N ALA A 216 1.25 17.10 -12.36
CA ALA A 216 0.68 17.03 -11.04
C ALA A 216 -0.58 17.86 -10.84
N TRP A 217 -1.39 17.42 -9.88
CA TRP A 217 -2.61 18.11 -9.48
C TRP A 217 -3.63 18.25 -10.62
N GLY A 218 -3.53 17.42 -11.65
CA GLY A 218 -4.43 17.45 -12.79
C GLY A 218 -5.75 16.74 -12.51
N GLU A 219 -6.79 17.12 -13.26
CA GLU A 219 -8.12 16.52 -13.19
C GLU A 219 -8.55 15.92 -14.53
N TYR A 220 -9.05 14.67 -14.49
CA TYR A 220 -9.38 13.90 -15.68
C TYR A 220 -10.75 13.22 -15.55
N ASP A 221 -11.68 13.58 -16.43
CA ASP A 221 -13.04 13.05 -16.54
C ASP A 221 -13.40 12.96 -18.02
N LEU A 222 -13.24 11.77 -18.61
CA LEU A 222 -13.30 11.58 -20.06
C LEU A 222 -13.58 10.12 -20.48
N ARG A 223 -14.05 9.98 -21.72
CA ARG A 223 -14.12 8.72 -22.46
C ARG A 223 -12.97 8.65 -23.47
N ILE A 224 -12.39 7.48 -23.63
CA ILE A 224 -11.39 7.18 -24.65
C ILE A 224 -11.85 5.98 -25.46
N VAL A 225 -11.72 6.08 -26.79
CA VAL A 225 -12.03 4.97 -27.70
C VAL A 225 -10.88 4.77 -28.69
N ASN A 226 -10.70 3.54 -29.17
CA ASN A 226 -9.76 3.21 -30.25
C ASN A 226 -8.31 3.69 -30.00
N GLY A 227 -7.80 3.57 -28.77
CA GLY A 227 -6.38 3.80 -28.48
C GLY A 227 -5.49 2.69 -29.03
N GLU A 228 -4.34 3.05 -29.62
CA GLU A 228 -3.42 2.09 -30.26
C GLU A 228 -2.58 1.31 -29.24
N THR A 229 -1.47 1.88 -28.77
CA THR A 229 -0.62 1.29 -27.72
C THR A 229 -1.22 1.48 -26.34
N GLY A 230 -2.02 2.54 -26.16
CA GLY A 230 -2.81 2.73 -24.95
C GLY A 230 -3.91 3.78 -25.11
N GLY A 231 -4.87 3.76 -24.19
CA GLY A 231 -5.89 4.79 -24.10
C GLY A 231 -5.33 6.01 -23.38
N MET A 232 -5.08 5.86 -22.08
CA MET A 232 -4.50 6.89 -21.23
C MET A 232 -3.25 6.38 -20.52
N MET A 233 -2.15 7.13 -20.62
CA MET A 233 -0.93 6.83 -19.89
C MET A 233 -0.53 8.00 -18.99
N PHE A 234 -0.36 7.73 -17.71
CA PHE A 234 0.43 8.54 -16.79
C PHE A 234 1.86 7.99 -16.79
N SER A 235 2.84 8.87 -16.97
CA SER A 235 4.24 8.46 -16.96
C SER A 235 5.16 9.45 -16.26
N ARG A 236 6.42 9.02 -16.08
CA ARG A 236 7.54 9.86 -15.67
C ARG A 236 7.27 10.63 -14.38
N GLY A 237 6.90 9.94 -13.31
CA GLY A 237 6.73 10.59 -12.01
C GLY A 237 5.49 11.47 -11.86
N SER A 238 4.49 11.30 -12.75
CA SER A 238 3.20 12.00 -12.62
C SER A 238 2.56 11.70 -11.27
N ALA A 239 2.13 12.74 -10.56
CA ALA A 239 1.75 12.59 -9.15
C ALA A 239 0.58 13.48 -8.73
N TYR A 240 -0.15 13.08 -7.69
CA TYR A 240 -1.27 13.87 -7.13
C TYR A 240 -2.39 14.20 -8.14
N ASN A 241 -2.50 13.44 -9.22
CA ASN A 241 -3.58 13.64 -10.19
C ASN A 241 -4.85 12.95 -9.70
N PHE A 242 -5.99 13.56 -10.04
CA PHE A 242 -7.31 13.04 -9.76
C PHE A 242 -7.99 12.65 -11.08
N GLY A 243 -8.40 11.39 -11.19
CA GLY A 243 -9.25 10.95 -12.29
C GLY A 243 -10.58 10.43 -11.76
N ARG A 244 -11.68 10.82 -12.40
CA ARG A 244 -13.03 10.33 -12.09
C ARG A 244 -13.74 9.97 -13.37
N ARG A 245 -14.50 8.88 -13.39
CA ARG A 245 -15.25 8.42 -14.57
C ARG A 245 -14.36 8.43 -15.82
N ILE A 246 -13.38 7.54 -15.87
CA ILE A 246 -12.56 7.37 -17.07
C ILE A 246 -13.00 6.10 -17.75
N HIS A 247 -13.61 6.25 -18.93
CA HIS A 247 -14.22 5.13 -19.67
C HIS A 247 -13.39 4.83 -20.91
N LEU A 248 -12.80 3.65 -20.98
CA LEU A 248 -11.95 3.22 -22.07
C LEU A 248 -12.61 2.07 -22.82
N HIS A 249 -12.66 2.18 -24.15
CA HIS A 249 -13.24 1.16 -25.02
C HIS A 249 -12.31 0.87 -26.18
N ASP A 250 -12.12 -0.41 -26.51
CA ASP A 250 -11.28 -0.85 -27.65
C ASP A 250 -9.91 -0.15 -27.71
N SER A 251 -9.29 -0.01 -26.54
CA SER A 251 -8.02 0.70 -26.38
C SER A 251 -6.94 -0.28 -25.99
N SER A 252 -5.71 -0.09 -26.48
CA SER A 252 -4.61 -1.05 -26.32
C SER A 252 -4.89 -2.39 -26.99
N VAL A 253 -5.24 -2.36 -28.28
CA VAL A 253 -5.46 -3.57 -29.08
C VAL A 253 -4.38 -3.62 -30.17
N PRO A 254 -3.13 -3.87 -29.80
CA PRO A 254 -1.99 -3.69 -30.69
C PRO A 254 -1.85 -4.85 -31.70
N ALA A 255 -1.17 -4.60 -32.82
CA ALA A 255 -0.60 -5.65 -33.66
C ALA A 255 0.68 -6.28 -33.04
N ALA A 256 1.25 -5.65 -32.01
CA ALA A 256 2.44 -6.11 -31.27
C ALA A 256 2.09 -6.41 -29.82
N SER A 257 2.75 -7.38 -29.18
CA SER A 257 2.42 -7.90 -27.85
C SER A 257 2.62 -6.95 -26.65
N LYS A 258 2.18 -5.67 -26.71
CA LYS A 258 2.33 -4.64 -25.66
C LYS A 258 1.20 -3.62 -25.66
N GLY A 259 0.74 -3.22 -24.47
CA GLY A 259 -0.14 -2.07 -24.28
C GLY A 259 -0.99 -2.16 -23.00
N SER A 260 -1.60 -1.03 -22.63
CA SER A 260 -2.68 -1.00 -21.63
C SER A 260 -3.72 0.06 -21.96
N ALA A 261 -4.99 -0.20 -21.68
CA ALA A 261 -6.04 0.81 -21.83
C ALA A 261 -5.74 1.98 -20.87
N PHE A 262 -5.55 1.70 -19.59
CA PHE A 262 -5.13 2.66 -18.57
C PHE A 262 -3.77 2.28 -18.00
N TRP A 263 -2.81 3.21 -18.02
CA TRP A 263 -1.41 2.88 -17.79
C TRP A 263 -0.72 3.87 -16.85
N LEU A 264 -0.07 3.37 -15.80
CA LEU A 264 0.92 4.08 -15.00
C LEU A 264 2.31 3.49 -15.32
N TYR A 265 3.25 4.35 -15.68
CA TYR A 265 4.60 3.97 -16.09
C TYR A 265 5.65 4.88 -15.44
N GLN A 266 6.81 4.34 -15.05
CA GLN A 266 7.97 5.15 -14.62
C GLN A 266 7.67 6.07 -13.43
N GLY A 267 7.31 5.48 -12.29
CA GLY A 267 7.36 6.17 -11.00
C GLY A 267 6.17 7.07 -10.68
N CYS A 268 5.01 6.84 -11.28
CA CYS A 268 3.81 7.60 -10.94
C CYS A 268 3.45 7.39 -9.46
N GLU A 269 3.23 8.48 -8.71
CA GLU A 269 3.02 8.39 -7.26
C GLU A 269 1.82 9.19 -6.75
N GLN A 270 1.13 8.66 -5.73
CA GLN A 270 0.08 9.41 -5.01
C GLN A 270 -1.06 9.94 -5.91
N ASN A 271 -1.35 9.27 -7.02
CA ASN A 271 -2.51 9.59 -7.84
C ASN A 271 -3.76 8.88 -7.30
N HIS A 272 -4.92 9.47 -7.56
CA HIS A 272 -6.21 8.96 -7.10
C HIS A 272 -7.19 8.84 -8.27
N PHE A 273 -7.69 7.63 -8.50
CA PHE A 273 -8.54 7.31 -9.64
C PHE A 273 -9.83 6.64 -9.19
N GLU A 274 -10.97 7.16 -9.62
CA GLU A 274 -12.28 6.65 -9.25
C GLU A 274 -13.12 6.30 -10.48
N ASN A 275 -13.84 5.18 -10.40
CA ASN A 275 -14.79 4.74 -11.44
C ASN A 275 -14.13 4.59 -12.81
N ILE A 276 -13.06 3.79 -12.86
CA ILE A 276 -12.43 3.41 -14.12
C ILE A 276 -13.25 2.29 -14.76
N THR A 277 -13.61 2.46 -16.02
CA THR A 277 -14.33 1.43 -16.79
C THR A 277 -13.55 1.06 -18.05
N VAL A 278 -13.26 -0.21 -18.28
CA VAL A 278 -12.60 -0.72 -19.48
C VAL A 278 -13.48 -1.76 -20.16
N THR A 279 -13.77 -1.59 -21.45
CA THR A 279 -14.65 -2.48 -22.21
C THR A 279 -14.11 -2.81 -23.60
N GLY A 280 -14.69 -3.84 -24.24
CA GLY A 280 -14.32 -4.25 -25.59
C GLY A 280 -13.01 -5.03 -25.59
N HIS A 281 -12.08 -4.69 -26.46
CA HIS A 281 -10.76 -5.32 -26.55
C HIS A 281 -9.70 -4.49 -25.80
N SER A 282 -8.83 -5.16 -25.04
CA SER A 282 -7.64 -4.54 -24.47
C SER A 282 -6.56 -5.57 -24.11
N TRP A 283 -5.30 -5.30 -24.42
CA TRP A 283 -4.17 -6.15 -24.02
C TRP A 283 -4.09 -6.32 -22.50
N VAL A 284 -4.13 -5.19 -21.78
CA VAL A 284 -4.27 -5.07 -20.31
C VAL A 284 -5.28 -3.96 -20.04
N GLY A 285 -6.19 -4.15 -19.09
CA GLY A 285 -7.17 -3.11 -18.77
C GLY A 285 -6.55 -1.96 -17.97
N VAL A 286 -6.00 -2.28 -16.80
CA VAL A 286 -5.27 -1.33 -15.95
C VAL A 286 -3.88 -1.90 -15.67
N TYR A 287 -2.84 -1.12 -15.96
CA TYR A 287 -1.45 -1.55 -15.82
C TYR A 287 -0.64 -0.54 -15.01
N LEU A 288 -0.08 -0.98 -13.88
CA LEU A 288 1.11 -0.37 -13.28
C LEU A 288 2.32 -1.14 -13.78
N ASP A 289 3.09 -0.50 -14.66
CA ASP A 289 4.21 -1.12 -15.37
C ASP A 289 5.49 -0.37 -15.00
N ASP A 290 6.48 -1.08 -14.49
CA ASP A 290 7.85 -0.58 -14.44
C ASP A 290 8.83 -1.65 -14.96
N ARG A 291 8.43 -2.38 -16.02
CA ARG A 291 9.17 -3.50 -16.64
C ARG A 291 10.34 -3.06 -17.51
N THR A 292 11.01 -1.95 -17.20
CA THR A 292 12.02 -1.39 -18.09
C THR A 292 13.21 -2.33 -18.23
N SER A 293 13.25 -3.03 -19.35
CA SER A 293 14.25 -4.05 -19.69
C SER A 293 15.49 -3.45 -20.33
N ILE A 294 15.46 -2.15 -20.64
CA ILE A 294 16.55 -1.34 -21.17
C ILE A 294 16.54 0.03 -20.49
N ASN A 295 17.71 0.68 -20.42
CA ASN A 295 17.85 2.02 -19.88
C ASN A 295 17.13 3.05 -20.76
N GLU A 296 16.03 3.60 -20.24
CA GLU A 296 15.37 4.80 -20.76
C GLU A 296 15.85 6.02 -19.96
N GLU A 297 17.13 6.40 -20.10
CA GLU A 297 17.73 7.59 -19.46
C GLU A 297 17.46 7.74 -17.94
N GLY A 298 17.37 6.62 -17.22
CA GLY A 298 17.14 6.63 -15.77
C GLY A 298 15.76 7.17 -15.34
N TRP A 299 14.75 7.19 -16.21
CA TRP A 299 13.37 7.54 -15.85
C TRP A 299 12.69 6.47 -14.97
N ASP A 300 13.29 5.30 -14.79
CA ASP A 300 12.62 4.17 -14.17
C ASP A 300 12.54 4.32 -12.65
N ALA A 301 11.33 4.12 -12.12
CA ALA A 301 11.04 4.13 -10.69
C ALA A 301 9.73 3.37 -10.44
N PRO A 302 9.51 2.79 -9.26
CA PRO A 302 8.27 2.06 -8.97
C PRO A 302 7.06 3.00 -8.88
N ASN A 303 5.96 2.65 -9.54
CA ASN A 303 4.66 3.29 -9.35
C ASN A 303 4.17 3.04 -7.93
N SER A 304 3.97 4.11 -7.15
CA SER A 304 3.82 3.96 -5.69
C SER A 304 2.68 4.79 -5.07
N TYR A 305 2.03 4.26 -4.04
CA TYR A 305 1.00 4.99 -3.28
C TYR A 305 -0.17 5.51 -4.12
N ASN A 306 -0.44 4.91 -5.28
CA ASN A 306 -1.62 5.26 -6.08
C ASN A 306 -2.85 4.55 -5.51
N THR A 307 -4.00 5.22 -5.55
CA THR A 307 -5.28 4.67 -5.10
C THR A 307 -6.24 4.59 -6.26
N PHE A 308 -6.84 3.42 -6.43
CA PHE A 308 -7.92 3.16 -7.37
C PHE A 308 -9.16 2.77 -6.59
N VAL A 309 -10.25 3.49 -6.76
CA VAL A 309 -11.55 3.20 -6.16
C VAL A 309 -12.51 2.81 -7.28
N THR A 310 -12.98 1.57 -7.26
CA THR A 310 -13.85 0.98 -8.28
C THR A 310 -13.20 0.92 -9.67
N ILE A 311 -12.68 -0.26 -10.01
CA ILE A 311 -12.26 -0.61 -11.37
C ILE A 311 -13.23 -1.64 -11.94
N ASN A 312 -13.92 -1.28 -13.02
CA ASN A 312 -14.80 -2.17 -13.78
C ASN A 312 -14.15 -2.52 -15.11
N ILE A 313 -13.85 -3.80 -15.34
CA ILE A 313 -13.32 -4.30 -16.60
C ILE A 313 -14.30 -5.35 -17.13
N ASP A 314 -14.79 -5.17 -18.36
CA ASP A 314 -15.53 -6.18 -19.10
C ASP A 314 -14.98 -6.25 -20.53
N VAL A 315 -13.89 -7.01 -20.67
CA VAL A 315 -13.19 -7.17 -21.96
C VAL A 315 -13.42 -8.54 -22.56
N THR A 316 -13.56 -8.57 -23.88
CA THR A 316 -13.74 -9.79 -24.68
C THR A 316 -12.42 -10.37 -25.18
N GLN A 317 -11.33 -9.58 -25.12
CA GLN A 317 -9.98 -10.00 -25.48
C GLN A 317 -8.97 -9.37 -24.51
N SER A 318 -8.00 -10.17 -24.07
CA SER A 318 -6.83 -9.76 -23.29
C SER A 318 -5.69 -10.75 -23.47
N ALA A 319 -4.47 -10.37 -23.09
CA ALA A 319 -3.28 -11.22 -23.26
C ALA A 319 -2.67 -11.71 -21.94
N THR A 320 -2.94 -11.01 -20.83
CA THR A 320 -2.41 -11.31 -19.50
C THR A 320 -3.41 -10.86 -18.43
N GLY A 321 -2.98 -10.67 -17.18
CA GLY A 321 -3.79 -10.07 -16.12
C GLY A 321 -4.41 -8.75 -16.57
N VAL A 322 -5.74 -8.62 -16.41
CA VAL A 322 -6.43 -7.39 -16.81
C VAL A 322 -6.27 -6.26 -15.82
N LEU A 323 -6.07 -6.58 -14.53
CA LEU A 323 -5.46 -5.69 -13.56
C LEU A 323 -4.04 -6.19 -13.31
N ASN A 324 -3.05 -5.50 -13.85
CA ASN A 324 -1.66 -5.94 -13.84
C ASN A 324 -0.76 -4.95 -13.07
N VAL A 325 0.01 -5.46 -12.12
CA VAL A 325 0.93 -4.69 -11.30
C VAL A 325 2.30 -5.34 -11.36
N VAL A 326 3.26 -4.61 -11.94
CA VAL A 326 4.63 -5.07 -12.07
C VAL A 326 5.60 -4.03 -11.52
N SER A 327 6.34 -4.41 -10.49
CA SER A 327 7.23 -3.54 -9.71
C SER A 327 6.53 -2.33 -9.04
N GLY A 328 5.20 -2.38 -8.86
CA GLY A 328 4.45 -1.35 -8.13
C GLY A 328 4.58 -1.51 -6.62
N ARG A 329 4.57 -0.41 -5.86
CA ARG A 329 4.72 -0.45 -4.39
C ARG A 329 3.62 0.31 -3.65
N TYR A 330 3.03 -0.31 -2.62
CA TYR A 330 2.08 0.37 -1.73
C TYR A 330 0.85 0.99 -2.44
N ASN A 331 0.44 0.43 -3.58
CA ASN A 331 -0.75 0.88 -4.29
C ASN A 331 -2.00 0.19 -3.74
N ARG A 332 -3.15 0.87 -3.81
CA ARG A 332 -4.42 0.38 -3.29
C ARG A 332 -5.46 0.26 -4.40
N PHE A 333 -6.06 -0.91 -4.51
CA PHE A 333 -7.06 -1.25 -5.52
C PHE A 333 -8.34 -1.68 -4.81
N LEU A 334 -9.29 -0.74 -4.73
CA LEU A 334 -10.46 -0.81 -3.86
C LEU A 334 -11.73 -1.07 -4.69
N GLY A 335 -11.97 -2.36 -4.94
CA GLY A 335 -13.23 -2.87 -5.45
C GLY A 335 -13.50 -2.67 -6.93
N GLY A 336 -14.60 -3.30 -7.36
CA GLY A 336 -15.08 -3.29 -8.73
C GLY A 336 -15.25 -4.70 -9.28
N ARG A 337 -15.48 -4.82 -10.59
CA ARG A 337 -15.72 -6.10 -11.26
C ARG A 337 -14.72 -6.33 -12.38
N LEU A 338 -14.03 -7.46 -12.38
CA LEU A 338 -13.08 -7.83 -13.42
C LEU A 338 -13.61 -9.01 -14.23
N LYS A 339 -13.86 -8.78 -15.52
CA LYS A 339 -14.27 -9.79 -16.50
C LYS A 339 -13.35 -9.77 -17.72
N SER A 340 -12.81 -10.94 -18.05
CA SER A 340 -11.71 -11.12 -19.01
C SER A 340 -11.59 -12.56 -19.47
N PRO A 341 -11.17 -12.87 -20.71
CA PRO A 341 -10.85 -14.24 -21.11
C PRO A 341 -9.55 -14.79 -20.50
N LYS A 342 -8.74 -13.95 -19.83
CA LYS A 342 -7.43 -14.31 -19.26
C LYS A 342 -7.43 -14.27 -17.73
N ILE A 343 -6.33 -13.79 -17.14
CA ILE A 343 -6.13 -13.65 -15.69
C ILE A 343 -6.86 -12.40 -15.19
N GLY A 344 -7.41 -12.45 -13.98
CA GLY A 344 -8.02 -11.29 -13.31
C GLY A 344 -6.97 -10.32 -12.81
N ILE A 345 -6.43 -10.61 -11.62
CA ILE A 345 -5.39 -9.81 -10.96
C ILE A 345 -4.02 -10.46 -11.16
N ASN A 346 -3.03 -9.72 -11.63
CA ASN A 346 -1.63 -10.16 -11.64
C ASN A 346 -0.75 -9.18 -10.86
N CYS A 347 0.06 -9.70 -9.94
CA CYS A 347 1.05 -8.95 -9.19
C CYS A 347 2.39 -9.68 -9.21
N SER A 348 3.40 -9.12 -9.88
CA SER A 348 4.70 -9.78 -10.07
C SER A 348 5.89 -8.83 -9.92
N ASN A 349 7.07 -9.39 -9.64
CA ASN A 349 8.32 -8.63 -9.60
C ASN A 349 8.80 -8.25 -11.00
N ASN A 350 8.57 -9.15 -11.95
CA ASN A 350 8.75 -8.91 -13.37
C ASN A 350 7.75 -9.78 -14.14
N SER A 351 7.31 -9.33 -15.31
CA SER A 351 6.49 -10.12 -16.23
C SER A 351 7.20 -10.44 -17.56
N GLN A 352 8.48 -10.08 -17.74
CA GLN A 352 9.24 -10.25 -18.99
C GLN A 352 10.51 -11.12 -18.89
N GLY A 353 10.73 -11.85 -17.78
CA GLY A 353 11.82 -12.83 -17.68
C GLY A 353 13.24 -12.27 -17.50
N SER A 354 13.41 -10.95 -17.31
CA SER A 354 14.64 -10.33 -16.83
C SER A 354 14.68 -10.30 -15.28
N ALA A 355 15.84 -10.36 -14.63
CA ALA A 355 15.92 -10.24 -13.16
C ALA A 355 15.73 -8.79 -12.65
N ALA A 356 15.44 -7.85 -13.53
CA ALA A 356 15.57 -6.40 -13.37
C ALA A 356 14.33 -5.70 -12.76
N GLY A 357 13.56 -6.35 -11.88
CA GLY A 357 12.39 -5.73 -11.25
C GLY A 357 12.73 -5.01 -9.94
N GLN A 358 12.13 -3.84 -9.69
CA GLN A 358 12.16 -3.19 -8.36
C GLN A 358 11.32 -3.96 -7.31
N GLY A 359 10.59 -5.00 -7.74
CA GLY A 359 9.83 -5.89 -6.86
C GLY A 359 8.50 -5.28 -6.42
N SER A 360 7.41 -6.01 -6.64
CA SER A 360 6.08 -5.54 -6.20
C SER A 360 5.87 -5.87 -4.73
N VAL A 361 5.59 -4.85 -3.90
CA VAL A 361 5.43 -5.04 -2.46
C VAL A 361 4.43 -4.06 -1.87
N GLY A 362 3.69 -4.49 -0.84
CA GLY A 362 2.75 -3.66 -0.11
C GLY A 362 1.51 -3.26 -0.88
N ASN A 363 1.26 -3.83 -2.07
CA ASN A 363 0.04 -3.56 -2.82
C ASN A 363 -1.15 -4.27 -2.19
N GLU A 364 -2.29 -3.59 -2.16
CA GLU A 364 -3.56 -4.06 -1.60
C GLU A 364 -4.60 -4.19 -2.72
N PHE A 365 -5.19 -5.38 -2.84
CA PHE A 365 -6.32 -5.66 -3.72
C PHE A 365 -7.50 -6.12 -2.87
N THR A 366 -8.61 -5.39 -2.91
CA THR A 366 -9.78 -5.71 -2.09
C THR A 366 -11.10 -5.55 -2.82
N SER A 367 -12.15 -6.26 -2.36
CA SER A 367 -13.54 -6.01 -2.73
C SER A 367 -13.87 -6.24 -4.21
N TYR A 368 -13.11 -7.10 -4.89
CA TYR A 368 -13.32 -7.40 -6.31
C TYR A 368 -14.28 -8.55 -6.54
N THR A 369 -15.16 -8.40 -7.54
CA THR A 369 -15.87 -9.51 -8.17
C THR A 369 -15.12 -9.97 -9.41
N LEU A 370 -14.77 -11.26 -9.50
CA LEU A 370 -13.90 -11.83 -10.52
C LEU A 370 -14.65 -12.85 -11.37
N ASN A 371 -14.70 -12.62 -12.68
CA ASN A 371 -15.26 -13.54 -13.67
C ASN A 371 -14.33 -13.63 -14.87
N VAL A 372 -13.31 -14.48 -14.77
CA VAL A 372 -12.26 -14.54 -15.79
C VAL A 372 -12.10 -15.93 -16.40
N GLY A 373 -11.45 -16.02 -17.57
CA GLY A 373 -11.32 -17.27 -18.33
C GLY A 373 -10.18 -18.18 -17.86
N GLU A 374 -9.13 -17.60 -17.30
CA GLU A 374 -8.00 -18.34 -16.69
C GLU A 374 -8.09 -18.21 -15.16
N THR A 375 -7.00 -17.92 -14.45
CA THR A 375 -6.98 -17.86 -12.99
C THR A 375 -7.47 -16.51 -12.44
N PRO A 376 -8.21 -16.46 -11.31
CA PRO A 376 -8.80 -15.21 -10.81
C PRO A 376 -7.72 -14.24 -10.33
N TYR A 377 -6.61 -14.76 -9.80
CA TYR A 377 -5.45 -13.96 -9.42
C TYR A 377 -4.14 -14.76 -9.49
N THR A 378 -3.04 -14.07 -9.75
CA THR A 378 -1.65 -14.57 -9.66
C THR A 378 -0.80 -13.53 -8.94
N ILE A 379 -0.44 -13.80 -7.68
CA ILE A 379 0.38 -12.92 -6.84
C ILE A 379 1.73 -13.59 -6.63
N SER A 380 2.63 -13.40 -7.59
CA SER A 380 3.96 -14.04 -7.58
C SER A 380 5.01 -13.22 -6.81
N ALA A 381 4.80 -11.92 -6.67
CA ALA A 381 5.63 -11.08 -5.81
C ALA A 381 5.23 -11.23 -4.33
N SER A 382 6.21 -11.29 -3.42
CA SER A 382 5.95 -11.44 -1.97
C SER A 382 5.61 -10.10 -1.30
N GLY A 383 4.93 -10.13 -0.15
CA GLY A 383 4.62 -8.95 0.66
C GLY A 383 3.42 -8.13 0.17
N ASN A 384 2.50 -8.72 -0.58
CA ASN A 384 1.27 -8.09 -1.05
C ASN A 384 0.03 -8.67 -0.35
N LEU A 385 -1.09 -7.96 -0.47
CA LEU A 385 -2.33 -8.23 0.24
C LEU A 385 -3.50 -8.38 -0.75
N LEU A 386 -4.25 -9.49 -0.64
CA LEU A 386 -5.49 -9.74 -1.38
C LEU A 386 -6.60 -10.18 -0.41
N HIS A 387 -7.75 -9.49 -0.42
CA HIS A 387 -8.86 -9.86 0.46
C HIS A 387 -10.24 -9.40 -0.03
N ASP A 388 -11.29 -9.88 0.61
CA ASP A 388 -12.69 -9.55 0.33
C ASP A 388 -13.07 -9.73 -1.16
N CYS A 389 -12.48 -10.72 -1.84
CA CYS A 389 -12.70 -10.94 -3.27
C CYS A 389 -13.65 -12.12 -3.52
N PHE A 390 -14.65 -11.89 -4.35
CA PHE A 390 -15.63 -12.90 -4.77
C PHE A 390 -15.30 -13.41 -6.18
N VAL A 391 -15.33 -14.72 -6.38
CA VAL A 391 -15.18 -15.37 -7.69
C VAL A 391 -16.55 -15.85 -8.15
N GLU A 392 -17.04 -15.37 -9.30
CA GLU A 392 -18.37 -15.70 -9.81
C GLU A 392 -18.50 -17.19 -10.17
N ALA A 393 -19.72 -17.73 -10.08
CA ALA A 393 -20.00 -19.14 -10.38
C ALA A 393 -19.67 -19.55 -11.83
N SER A 394 -19.69 -18.60 -12.78
CA SER A 394 -19.37 -18.85 -14.19
C SER A 394 -17.87 -19.00 -14.47
N HIS A 395 -17.02 -18.85 -13.46
CA HIS A 395 -15.57 -18.88 -13.61
C HIS A 395 -15.06 -20.31 -13.87
N GLN A 396 -14.11 -20.45 -14.80
CA GLN A 396 -13.72 -21.77 -15.33
C GLN A 396 -12.45 -22.37 -14.70
N SER A 397 -11.51 -21.57 -14.19
CA SER A 397 -10.20 -22.07 -13.72
C SER A 397 -9.82 -21.55 -12.33
N PHE A 398 -9.99 -22.39 -11.31
CA PHE A 398 -9.76 -22.10 -9.89
C PHE A 398 -8.81 -23.14 -9.26
N PRO A 399 -7.98 -22.84 -8.23
CA PRO A 399 -7.87 -21.58 -7.47
C PRO A 399 -6.95 -20.52 -8.10
N GLY A 400 -6.98 -19.31 -7.53
CA GLY A 400 -5.92 -18.32 -7.71
C GLY A 400 -4.62 -18.74 -7.00
N THR A 401 -3.50 -18.16 -7.40
CA THR A 401 -2.18 -18.50 -6.84
C THR A 401 -1.53 -17.30 -6.16
N ALA A 402 -0.88 -17.55 -5.01
CA ALA A 402 -0.09 -16.56 -4.31
C ALA A 402 1.22 -17.18 -3.78
N ALA A 403 2.35 -16.53 -4.02
CA ALA A 403 3.65 -16.93 -3.53
C ALA A 403 3.78 -16.71 -2.02
N PRO A 404 4.72 -17.41 -1.33
CA PRO A 404 4.96 -17.21 0.10
C PRO A 404 5.23 -15.75 0.49
N GLY A 405 4.76 -15.36 1.68
CA GLY A 405 4.89 -14.00 2.22
C GLY A 405 3.83 -13.01 1.71
N ASN A 406 2.88 -13.45 0.89
CA ASN A 406 1.65 -12.72 0.65
C ASN A 406 0.60 -13.05 1.71
N THR A 407 -0.28 -12.08 2.00
CA THR A 407 -1.43 -12.29 2.87
C THR A 407 -2.69 -12.38 2.00
N VAL A 408 -3.35 -13.53 2.01
CA VAL A 408 -4.60 -13.78 1.28
C VAL A 408 -5.65 -14.32 2.23
N TYR A 409 -6.78 -13.63 2.38
CA TYR A 409 -7.90 -14.03 3.24
C TYR A 409 -9.22 -13.48 2.70
N ALA A 410 -10.37 -13.98 3.18
CA ALA A 410 -11.68 -13.52 2.68
C ALA A 410 -11.78 -13.52 1.14
N VAL A 411 -11.27 -14.57 0.51
CA VAL A 411 -11.43 -14.83 -0.92
C VAL A 411 -12.32 -16.06 -1.09
N SER A 412 -13.15 -16.09 -2.14
CA SER A 412 -14.00 -17.24 -2.46
C SER A 412 -13.21 -18.56 -2.40
N PRO A 413 -13.64 -19.54 -1.59
CA PRO A 413 -12.98 -20.85 -1.50
C PRO A 413 -13.29 -21.75 -2.71
N ALA A 414 -14.31 -21.40 -3.49
CA ALA A 414 -14.66 -21.99 -4.78
C ALA A 414 -15.49 -20.98 -5.59
N PRO A 415 -15.56 -21.09 -6.93
CA PRO A 415 -16.43 -20.27 -7.75
C PRO A 415 -17.88 -20.28 -7.26
N GLY A 416 -18.51 -19.11 -7.16
CA GLY A 416 -19.89 -18.94 -6.70
C GLY A 416 -20.08 -19.01 -5.19
N VAL A 417 -19.06 -19.40 -4.43
CA VAL A 417 -19.11 -19.43 -2.96
C VAL A 417 -18.63 -18.09 -2.41
N ALA A 418 -19.43 -17.48 -1.54
CA ALA A 418 -19.06 -16.20 -0.92
C ALA A 418 -17.74 -16.33 -0.14
N PRO A 419 -16.87 -15.30 -0.16
CA PRO A 419 -15.68 -15.28 0.67
C PRO A 419 -16.05 -15.38 2.15
N LEU A 420 -15.29 -16.18 2.88
CA LEU A 420 -15.40 -16.26 4.33
C LEU A 420 -14.76 -14.99 4.92
N MET A 421 -15.59 -14.00 5.25
CA MET A 421 -15.11 -12.75 5.85
C MET A 421 -14.39 -13.06 7.16
N ALA A 422 -13.19 -12.51 7.32
CA ALA A 422 -12.47 -12.57 8.58
C ALA A 422 -13.19 -11.66 9.59
N ALA A 423 -14.17 -12.20 10.30
CA ALA A 423 -14.73 -11.49 11.44
C ALA A 423 -13.63 -11.33 12.49
N ALA A 424 -13.34 -10.09 12.89
CA ALA A 424 -12.61 -9.82 14.11
C ALA A 424 -13.47 -10.30 15.28
N TYR A 425 -13.32 -11.57 15.68
CA TYR A 425 -14.11 -12.11 16.77
C TYR A 425 -13.44 -11.77 18.10
N ARG A 426 -14.09 -10.89 18.87
CA ARG A 426 -13.79 -10.67 20.29
C ARG A 426 -14.46 -11.79 21.09
N LEU A 427 -13.72 -12.85 21.39
CA LEU A 427 -14.20 -13.89 22.31
C LEU A 427 -14.06 -13.36 23.75
N ASN A 428 -15.18 -13.08 24.43
CA ASN A 428 -15.13 -12.95 25.88
C ASN A 428 -14.86 -14.34 26.47
N MET A 429 -13.70 -14.50 27.09
CA MET A 429 -13.26 -15.76 27.66
C MET A 429 -13.82 -16.01 29.06
N LEU A 430 -14.50 -15.01 29.65
CA LEU A 430 -15.19 -15.15 30.92
C LEU A 430 -16.60 -15.75 30.69
N PRO A 431 -17.01 -16.78 31.43
CA PRO A 431 -18.42 -17.20 31.44
C PRO A 431 -19.31 -16.04 31.89
N LYS A 432 -20.58 -15.99 31.42
CA LYS A 432 -21.56 -15.00 31.91
C LYS A 432 -21.62 -15.02 33.44
N SER A 433 -21.11 -13.99 34.10
CA SER A 433 -21.21 -13.87 35.55
C SER A 433 -22.61 -13.41 35.94
N ARG A 434 -23.34 -14.26 36.66
CA ARG A 434 -24.47 -13.83 37.47
C ARG A 434 -23.91 -13.06 38.68
N LEU A 435 -23.70 -11.74 38.56
CA LEU A 435 -23.23 -10.90 39.67
C LEU A 435 -24.32 -10.66 40.75
N ASP A 436 -25.52 -11.20 40.55
CA ASP A 436 -26.51 -11.46 41.58
C ASP A 436 -26.08 -12.57 42.56
N THR A 437 -25.27 -13.54 42.11
CA THR A 437 -24.74 -14.66 42.93
C THR A 437 -23.20 -14.68 43.06
N TRP A 438 -22.48 -13.79 42.36
CA TRP A 438 -21.01 -13.76 42.25
C TRP A 438 -20.40 -15.02 41.63
N ASP A 439 -21.17 -15.81 40.86
CA ASP A 439 -20.67 -17.05 40.25
C ASP A 439 -19.47 -16.80 39.33
N GLY A 440 -18.38 -17.52 39.57
CA GLY A 440 -17.11 -17.41 38.84
C GLY A 440 -16.18 -16.28 39.31
N TRP A 441 -16.61 -15.46 40.27
CA TRP A 441 -15.85 -14.38 40.87
C TRP A 441 -15.76 -14.53 42.39
N THR A 442 -14.67 -14.05 42.96
CA THR A 442 -14.42 -14.10 44.40
C THR A 442 -14.06 -12.70 44.87
N ILE A 443 -14.79 -12.22 45.88
CA ILE A 443 -14.42 -11.04 46.65
C ILE A 443 -13.45 -11.49 47.73
N LEU A 444 -12.31 -10.82 47.85
CA LEU A 444 -11.39 -11.11 48.93
C LEU A 444 -12.04 -10.67 50.25
N PRO A 445 -12.24 -11.56 51.24
CA PRO A 445 -12.97 -11.22 52.47
C PRO A 445 -12.36 -10.04 53.24
N ALA A 446 -11.04 -9.84 53.14
CA ALA A 446 -10.33 -8.72 53.76
C ALA A 446 -10.53 -7.36 53.03
N ALA A 447 -11.07 -7.38 51.80
CA ALA A 447 -11.24 -6.20 50.97
C ALA A 447 -12.68 -5.65 50.98
N GLY A 448 -13.68 -6.44 51.35
CA GLY A 448 -15.07 -5.99 51.42
C GLY A 448 -16.10 -7.12 51.43
N THR A 449 -17.38 -6.73 51.48
CA THR A 449 -18.53 -7.66 51.40
C THR A 449 -19.35 -7.40 50.14
N GLY A 450 -19.68 -8.48 49.43
CA GLY A 450 -20.50 -8.43 48.21
C GLY A 450 -22.00 -8.41 48.50
N GLY A 451 -22.73 -7.60 47.74
CA GLY A 451 -24.18 -7.63 47.62
C GLY A 451 -24.62 -8.04 46.21
N PRO A 452 -25.94 -8.15 45.96
CA PRO A 452 -26.46 -8.48 44.64
C PRO A 452 -26.12 -7.38 43.62
N ASN A 453 -26.16 -7.72 42.33
CA ASN A 453 -25.92 -6.80 41.20
C ASN A 453 -24.54 -6.15 41.20
N GLY A 454 -23.50 -6.87 41.62
CA GLY A 454 -22.11 -6.41 41.56
C GLY A 454 -21.74 -5.34 42.59
N VAL A 455 -22.60 -5.10 43.59
CA VAL A 455 -22.34 -4.16 44.68
C VAL A 455 -21.26 -4.72 45.60
N ILE A 456 -20.24 -3.92 45.91
CA ILE A 456 -19.21 -4.26 46.90
C ILE A 456 -19.05 -3.10 47.88
N ASP A 457 -19.28 -3.39 49.16
CA ASP A 457 -18.92 -2.50 50.27
C ASP A 457 -17.48 -2.78 50.67
N LEU A 458 -16.60 -1.80 50.45
CA LEU A 458 -15.17 -1.96 50.70
C LEU A 458 -14.88 -1.87 52.21
N SER A 459 -14.05 -2.79 52.69
CA SER A 459 -13.60 -2.82 54.09
C SER A 459 -12.54 -1.73 54.36
N ASP A 460 -12.55 -1.21 55.58
CA ASP A 460 -11.52 -0.30 56.10
C ASP A 460 -10.14 -0.97 56.22
N THR A 461 -10.10 -2.31 56.15
CA THR A 461 -8.85 -3.10 56.13
C THR A 461 -8.31 -3.34 54.71
N ALA A 462 -8.97 -2.84 53.66
CA ALA A 462 -8.54 -3.03 52.29
C ALA A 462 -7.22 -2.29 52.03
N THR A 463 -6.14 -3.02 51.78
CA THR A 463 -4.84 -2.44 51.46
C THR A 463 -4.73 -2.14 49.97
N THR A 464 -3.88 -1.16 49.64
CA THR A 464 -3.36 -1.02 48.28
C THR A 464 -2.71 -2.35 47.90
N PHE A 465 -2.97 -2.87 46.70
CA PHE A 465 -2.45 -4.15 46.17
C PHE A 465 -3.25 -5.43 46.46
N ASN A 466 -4.15 -5.45 47.44
CA ASN A 466 -5.04 -6.61 47.60
C ASN A 466 -6.11 -6.63 46.48
N PRO A 467 -6.41 -7.80 45.88
CA PRO A 467 -7.53 -7.91 44.97
C PRO A 467 -8.82 -7.65 45.75
N ILE A 468 -9.63 -6.71 45.27
CA ILE A 468 -10.98 -6.49 45.78
C ILE A 468 -11.86 -7.64 45.31
N VAL A 469 -11.83 -7.89 44.00
CA VAL A 469 -12.53 -8.98 43.35
C VAL A 469 -11.66 -9.55 42.23
N TYR A 470 -11.72 -10.85 42.04
CA TYR A 470 -10.98 -11.58 41.01
C TYR A 470 -11.76 -12.81 40.54
N ASN A 471 -11.49 -13.28 39.32
CA ASN A 471 -12.09 -14.52 38.85
C ASN A 471 -11.49 -15.75 39.54
N THR A 472 -12.34 -16.69 39.95
CA THR A 472 -12.00 -17.77 40.90
C THR A 472 -10.98 -18.76 40.34
N THR A 473 -11.05 -19.09 39.05
CA THR A 473 -10.17 -20.07 38.39
C THR A 473 -9.41 -19.40 37.25
N PRO A 474 -8.07 -19.62 37.08
CA PRO A 474 -7.36 -19.13 35.91
C PRO A 474 -7.99 -19.70 34.65
N ILE A 475 -8.32 -18.85 33.70
CA ILE A 475 -8.97 -19.25 32.45
C ILE A 475 -7.88 -19.72 31.50
N PRO A 476 -8.00 -20.90 30.86
CA PRO A 476 -7.04 -21.36 29.86
C PRO A 476 -6.88 -20.34 28.72
N VAL A 477 -5.64 -19.97 28.42
CA VAL A 477 -5.27 -19.10 27.29
C VAL A 477 -4.13 -19.75 26.50
N GLY A 478 -4.14 -19.59 25.17
CA GLY A 478 -3.06 -20.09 24.33
C GLY A 478 -1.76 -19.29 24.56
N PRO A 479 -0.57 -19.92 24.49
CA PRO A 479 0.71 -19.21 24.59
C PRO A 479 0.82 -18.06 23.57
N GLY A 480 1.34 -16.90 23.99
CA GLY A 480 1.62 -15.77 23.08
C GLY A 480 0.42 -14.98 22.58
N VAL A 481 -0.78 -15.21 23.12
CA VAL A 481 -2.00 -14.50 22.72
C VAL A 481 -2.11 -13.16 23.47
N PRO A 482 -2.30 -12.01 22.79
CA PRO A 482 -2.55 -10.74 23.47
C PRO A 482 -3.96 -10.76 24.07
N LEU A 483 -4.05 -10.33 25.33
CA LEU A 483 -5.29 -10.31 26.09
C LEU A 483 -5.59 -8.88 26.52
N THR A 484 -6.85 -8.48 26.38
CA THR A 484 -7.35 -7.22 26.95
C THR A 484 -8.39 -7.54 28.00
N ALA A 485 -8.09 -7.23 29.25
CA ALA A 485 -9.08 -7.24 30.31
C ALA A 485 -9.73 -5.86 30.39
N SER A 486 -11.05 -5.83 30.52
CA SER A 486 -11.75 -4.60 30.84
C SER A 486 -12.94 -4.82 31.75
N VAL A 487 -13.17 -3.89 32.66
CA VAL A 487 -14.28 -3.94 33.61
C VAL A 487 -14.78 -2.54 33.90
N GLU A 488 -16.10 -2.36 33.86
CA GLU A 488 -16.71 -1.10 34.25
C GLU A 488 -16.99 -1.10 35.75
N VAL A 489 -16.62 0.00 36.39
CA VAL A 489 -16.83 0.21 37.81
C VAL A 489 -17.51 1.55 38.02
N THR A 490 -18.57 1.54 38.82
CA THR A 490 -19.31 2.73 39.22
C THR A 490 -19.11 3.00 40.70
N VAL A 491 -18.88 4.26 41.08
CA VAL A 491 -19.03 4.71 42.46
C VAL A 491 -20.41 5.33 42.59
N PRO A 492 -21.34 4.78 43.40
CA PRO A 492 -22.67 5.36 43.50
C PRO A 492 -22.63 6.79 44.08
N ALA A 493 -23.60 7.62 43.70
CA ALA A 493 -23.74 8.96 44.29
C ALA A 493 -23.90 8.83 45.82
N GLY A 494 -23.13 9.61 46.58
CA GLY A 494 -23.11 9.56 48.05
C GLY A 494 -21.98 8.73 48.68
N TYR A 495 -21.14 8.06 47.88
CA TYR A 495 -19.98 7.32 48.36
C TYR A 495 -18.66 7.99 47.97
N PRO A 496 -17.59 7.93 48.79
CA PRO A 496 -16.32 8.57 48.48
C PRO A 496 -15.68 8.04 47.19
N ALA A 497 -14.90 8.89 46.51
CA ALA A 497 -14.12 8.51 45.33
C ALA A 497 -13.13 7.37 45.64
N VAL A 498 -12.83 6.57 44.62
CA VAL A 498 -11.87 5.45 44.70
C VAL A 498 -10.89 5.50 43.54
N SER A 499 -9.65 5.13 43.79
CA SER A 499 -8.66 4.89 42.74
C SER A 499 -8.46 3.39 42.55
N LEU A 500 -8.73 2.89 41.36
CA LEU A 500 -8.71 1.46 41.03
C LEU A 500 -7.83 1.19 39.81
N ALA A 501 -7.37 -0.04 39.68
CA ALA A 501 -6.79 -0.55 38.44
C ALA A 501 -7.27 -1.96 38.16
N ALA A 502 -7.50 -2.27 36.89
CA ALA A 502 -7.57 -3.65 36.43
C ALA A 502 -6.15 -4.24 36.42
N VAL A 503 -6.02 -5.49 36.86
CA VAL A 503 -4.76 -6.23 36.87
C VAL A 503 -4.98 -7.56 36.20
N VAL A 504 -4.07 -7.94 35.31
CA VAL A 504 -4.08 -9.27 34.69
C VAL A 504 -2.89 -10.06 35.19
N LEU A 505 -3.16 -11.23 35.77
CA LEU A 505 -2.15 -12.20 36.19
C LEU A 505 -2.10 -13.34 35.18
N GLY A 506 -0.94 -13.61 34.61
CA GLY A 506 -0.72 -14.82 33.81
C GLY A 506 -0.23 -15.98 34.68
N TYR A 507 -0.61 -17.18 34.28
CA TYR A 507 -0.31 -18.43 34.96
C TYR A 507 0.30 -19.46 34.02
N ARG A 508 1.10 -20.36 34.58
CA ARG A 508 1.54 -21.64 33.99
C ARG A 508 1.05 -22.80 34.84
N ASN A 509 1.02 -24.00 34.26
CA ASN A 509 0.63 -25.25 34.92
C ASN A 509 -0.81 -25.23 35.46
N ILE A 510 -1.74 -24.58 34.74
CA ILE A 510 -3.12 -24.36 35.25
C ILE A 510 -3.93 -25.64 35.44
N SER A 511 -3.52 -26.74 34.80
CA SER A 511 -4.11 -28.08 34.96
C SER A 511 -3.59 -28.84 36.18
N SER A 512 -2.63 -28.27 36.92
CA SER A 512 -2.07 -28.84 38.15
C SER A 512 -1.91 -27.75 39.23
N THR A 513 -0.67 -27.39 39.61
CA THR A 513 -0.39 -26.34 40.59
C THR A 513 -0.09 -25.03 39.86
N ALA A 514 -1.11 -24.21 39.66
CA ALA A 514 -1.01 -22.94 38.93
C ALA A 514 -0.01 -21.98 39.60
N ALA A 515 1.00 -21.54 38.84
CA ALA A 515 2.00 -20.58 39.30
C ALA A 515 1.91 -19.28 38.50
N VAL A 516 1.92 -18.13 39.18
CA VAL A 516 1.89 -16.80 38.53
C VAL A 516 3.21 -16.58 37.79
N THR A 517 3.13 -16.24 36.50
CA THR A 517 4.29 -15.98 35.64
C THR A 517 4.52 -14.50 35.37
N ASN A 518 3.45 -13.71 35.33
CA ASN A 518 3.50 -12.27 35.18
C ASN A 518 2.30 -11.58 35.85
N SER A 519 2.46 -10.28 36.12
CA SER A 519 1.41 -9.40 36.63
C SER A 519 1.48 -8.08 35.87
N VAL A 520 0.40 -7.72 35.19
CA VAL A 520 0.30 -6.47 34.44
C VAL A 520 -0.77 -5.60 35.08
N VAL A 521 -0.38 -4.41 35.51
CA VAL A 521 -1.28 -3.42 36.12
C VAL A 521 -1.67 -2.40 35.05
N GLY A 522 -2.96 -2.24 34.83
CA GLY A 522 -3.51 -1.20 33.96
C GLY A 522 -3.39 0.20 34.55
N PRO A 523 -3.81 1.24 33.82
CA PRO A 523 -3.81 2.61 34.32
C PRO A 523 -4.60 2.76 35.62
N ILE A 524 -4.02 3.47 36.59
CA ILE A 524 -4.71 3.84 37.82
C ILE A 524 -5.78 4.87 37.46
N THR A 525 -7.04 4.54 37.73
CA THR A 525 -8.20 5.36 37.36
C THR A 525 -8.90 5.81 38.62
N ALA A 526 -9.00 7.13 38.81
CA ALA A 526 -9.85 7.73 39.83
C ALA A 526 -11.31 7.74 39.34
N ILE A 527 -12.24 7.30 40.18
CA ILE A 527 -13.68 7.24 39.90
C ILE A 527 -14.38 8.06 40.97
N ASN A 528 -15.06 9.14 40.55
CA ASN A 528 -15.73 10.07 41.45
C ASN A 528 -17.15 9.61 41.82
N PRO A 529 -17.77 10.18 42.88
CA PRO A 529 -19.14 9.84 43.23
C PRO A 529 -20.12 10.09 42.08
N GLY A 530 -20.95 9.10 41.76
CA GLY A 530 -21.90 9.13 40.64
C GLY A 530 -21.27 8.81 39.27
N GLU A 531 -19.99 8.45 39.21
CA GLU A 531 -19.26 8.21 37.97
C GLU A 531 -19.08 6.72 37.69
N THR A 532 -19.19 6.35 36.42
CA THR A 532 -18.81 5.03 35.88
C THR A 532 -17.56 5.19 35.03
N LYS A 533 -16.53 4.39 35.29
CA LYS A 533 -15.31 4.33 34.48
C LYS A 533 -14.98 2.90 34.06
N ARG A 534 -14.44 2.76 32.85
CA ARG A 534 -13.91 1.48 32.35
C ARG A 534 -12.44 1.35 32.71
N LEU A 535 -12.11 0.34 33.50
CA LEU A 535 -10.74 -0.05 33.82
C LEU A 535 -10.26 -1.03 32.74
N THR A 536 -9.01 -0.87 32.27
CA THR A 536 -8.43 -1.74 31.24
C THR A 536 -7.02 -2.17 31.60
N ALA A 537 -6.64 -3.41 31.27
CA ALA A 537 -5.28 -3.90 31.38
C ALA A 537 -4.96 -4.81 30.18
N VAL A 538 -3.80 -4.61 29.57
CA VAL A 538 -3.39 -5.30 28.34
C VAL A 538 -2.11 -6.09 28.60
N ILE A 539 -2.13 -7.40 28.36
CA ILE A 539 -0.90 -8.20 28.42
C ILE A 539 -0.16 -8.05 27.07
N PRO A 540 1.10 -7.56 27.06
CA PRO A 540 1.88 -7.46 25.83
C PRO A 540 2.33 -8.85 25.31
N VAL A 541 2.65 -8.90 24.01
CA VAL A 541 2.90 -10.10 23.18
C VAL A 541 4.06 -11.00 23.64
N THR A 542 4.86 -10.59 24.65
CA THR A 542 6.14 -11.23 24.99
C THR A 542 6.10 -12.32 26.07
N ALA A 543 4.94 -12.66 26.65
CA ALA A 543 4.88 -13.71 27.67
C ALA A 543 4.85 -15.12 27.07
N ALA A 544 6.02 -15.68 26.75
CA ALA A 544 6.18 -16.97 26.06
C ALA A 544 5.72 -18.23 26.83
N LEU A 545 5.04 -18.12 27.97
CA LEU A 545 4.71 -19.27 28.85
C LEU A 545 3.36 -19.16 29.56
N THR A 546 2.46 -18.26 29.13
CA THR A 546 1.15 -18.10 29.77
C THR A 546 0.15 -19.11 29.24
N GLU A 547 -0.25 -20.06 30.08
CA GLU A 547 -1.25 -21.10 29.83
C GLU A 547 -2.63 -20.74 30.39
N GLY A 548 -2.70 -19.81 31.33
CA GLY A 548 -3.97 -19.25 31.82
C GLY A 548 -3.88 -17.82 32.34
N ALA A 549 -5.02 -17.16 32.51
CA ALA A 549 -5.08 -15.77 32.97
C ALA A 549 -6.17 -15.53 34.03
N ARG A 550 -5.92 -14.57 34.93
CA ARG A 550 -6.91 -14.01 35.86
C ARG A 550 -6.98 -12.49 35.74
N VAL A 551 -8.18 -11.95 35.89
CA VAL A 551 -8.45 -10.53 36.00
C VAL A 551 -8.78 -10.20 37.45
N GLN A 552 -8.17 -9.13 37.95
CA GLN A 552 -8.42 -8.60 39.29
C GLN A 552 -8.73 -7.11 39.22
N ILE A 553 -9.57 -6.64 40.13
CA ILE A 553 -9.70 -5.22 40.43
C ILE A 553 -8.95 -4.97 41.73
N GLN A 554 -7.99 -4.07 41.72
CA GLN A 554 -7.20 -3.74 42.91
C GLN A 554 -7.40 -2.29 43.33
N LEU A 555 -7.42 -2.07 44.64
CA LEU A 555 -7.39 -0.74 45.22
C LEU A 555 -6.01 -0.11 45.00
N ARG A 556 -6.01 1.15 44.59
CA ARG A 556 -4.82 1.97 44.30
C ARG A 556 -4.81 3.27 45.11
N SER A 557 -5.62 3.35 46.16
CA SER A 557 -5.68 4.44 47.14
C SER A 557 -5.66 3.88 48.57
N ALA A 558 -5.18 4.66 49.54
CA ALA A 558 -5.21 4.28 50.96
C ALA A 558 -6.63 3.99 51.44
N ALA A 559 -6.78 3.06 52.40
CA ALA A 559 -8.07 2.68 52.97
C ALA A 559 -8.82 3.90 53.55
N ALA A 560 -10.14 3.98 53.32
CA ALA A 560 -10.99 4.98 53.95
C ALA A 560 -12.41 4.42 54.12
N THR A 561 -13.04 4.79 55.22
CA THR A 561 -14.33 4.26 55.67
C THR A 561 -15.48 4.65 54.76
N GLY A 562 -16.41 3.70 54.55
CA GLY A 562 -17.68 3.94 53.88
C GLY A 562 -17.62 4.05 52.36
N ARG A 563 -16.73 3.31 51.69
CA ARG A 563 -16.65 3.25 50.22
C ARG A 563 -17.49 2.11 49.65
N ARG A 564 -18.21 2.39 48.55
CA ARG A 564 -18.97 1.39 47.78
C ARG A 564 -18.63 1.52 46.31
N ILE A 565 -18.50 0.37 45.66
CA ILE A 565 -18.39 0.29 44.20
C ILE A 565 -19.44 -0.68 43.66
N ILE A 566 -19.79 -0.50 42.39
CA ILE A 566 -20.60 -1.43 41.62
C ILE A 566 -19.78 -1.89 40.44
N VAL A 567 -19.50 -3.18 40.36
CA VAL A 567 -18.80 -3.81 39.23
C VAL A 567 -19.85 -4.27 38.23
N SER A 568 -19.68 -3.89 36.96
CA SER A 568 -20.62 -4.25 35.88
C SER A 568 -20.74 -5.77 35.72
N PRO A 569 -21.94 -6.32 35.42
CA PRO A 569 -22.21 -7.76 35.26
C PRO A 569 -21.49 -8.44 34.09
N ALA A 570 -20.75 -7.69 33.28
CA ALA A 570 -19.97 -8.20 32.16
C ALA A 570 -18.51 -7.74 32.23
N PRO A 571 -17.71 -8.16 33.24
CA PRO A 571 -16.27 -8.05 33.11
C PRO A 571 -15.83 -8.88 31.89
N VAL A 572 -14.94 -8.29 31.09
CA VAL A 572 -14.53 -8.86 29.81
C VAL A 572 -13.06 -9.21 29.84
N LEU A 573 -12.73 -10.43 29.43
CA LEU A 573 -11.38 -10.85 29.09
C LEU A 573 -11.39 -11.24 27.62
N GLU A 574 -10.96 -10.31 26.77
CA GLU A 574 -10.99 -10.48 25.33
C GLU A 574 -9.69 -11.11 24.84
N LYS A 575 -9.85 -12.20 24.07
CA LYS A 575 -8.81 -12.71 23.21
C LYS A 575 -8.68 -11.80 21.99
N ASN A 576 -7.57 -11.07 21.87
CA ASN A 576 -7.30 -10.30 20.65
C ASN A 576 -6.57 -11.22 19.66
N THR A 577 -7.29 -11.86 18.74
CA THR A 577 -6.65 -12.55 17.61
C THR A 577 -6.81 -11.74 16.35
N THR A 578 -5.69 -11.32 15.74
CA THR A 578 -5.62 -10.97 14.31
C THR A 578 -5.31 -12.19 13.44
N GLN A 579 -5.33 -13.41 14.01
CA GLN A 579 -5.10 -14.62 13.23
C GLN A 579 -6.37 -15.07 12.50
N PRO A 580 -6.25 -15.51 11.24
CA PRO A 580 -7.36 -16.03 10.46
C PRO A 580 -7.86 -17.33 11.11
N GLY A 581 -9.01 -17.24 11.79
CA GLY A 581 -9.76 -18.44 12.16
C GLY A 581 -10.31 -19.11 10.89
N GLN A 582 -10.33 -20.44 10.87
CA GLN A 582 -11.11 -21.21 9.89
C GLN A 582 -12.56 -20.71 9.95
N GLY A 583 -13.04 -20.10 8.87
CA GLY A 583 -14.32 -19.41 8.82
C GLY A 583 -15.52 -20.34 8.69
N PHE A 584 -16.64 -19.85 9.22
CA PHE A 584 -17.99 -20.40 9.24
C PHE A 584 -18.58 -20.48 7.82
N ASN A 585 -18.93 -21.67 7.29
CA ASN A 585 -19.81 -21.76 6.12
C ASN A 585 -21.26 -21.98 6.59
N GLY A 586 -22.18 -21.10 6.20
CA GLY A 586 -23.59 -21.20 6.58
C GLY A 586 -24.34 -22.42 6.02
N ASP A 587 -23.65 -23.34 5.32
CA ASP A 587 -24.26 -24.36 4.47
C ASP A 587 -23.90 -25.81 4.81
N THR A 588 -23.20 -26.08 5.91
CA THR A 588 -23.03 -27.47 6.37
C THR A 588 -23.88 -27.75 7.59
N ALA A 589 -25.05 -28.35 7.39
CA ALA A 589 -25.71 -29.12 8.44
C ALA A 589 -24.74 -30.24 8.88
N GLY A 590 -24.03 -30.03 9.99
CA GLY A 590 -23.14 -31.03 10.60
C GLY A 590 -21.69 -30.62 10.88
N ALA A 591 -21.26 -29.38 10.64
CA ALA A 591 -19.94 -28.93 11.10
C ALA A 591 -20.02 -28.32 12.52
N LEU A 592 -19.35 -29.00 13.44
CA LEU A 592 -19.35 -28.88 14.90
C LEU A 592 -19.11 -27.47 15.48
N TRP A 593 -20.14 -26.94 16.15
CA TRP A 593 -20.14 -26.25 17.45
C TRP A 593 -18.86 -25.58 17.98
N VAL A 594 -18.94 -24.27 18.26
CA VAL A 594 -18.29 -23.68 19.45
C VAL A 594 -19.27 -22.72 20.14
N GLY A 595 -19.91 -23.24 21.18
CA GLY A 595 -20.77 -22.52 22.08
C GLY A 595 -21.59 -23.54 22.85
N GLU A 596 -21.15 -23.90 24.05
CA GLU A 596 -22.05 -24.51 25.04
C GLU A 596 -23.37 -23.71 25.08
N PRO A 597 -24.52 -24.38 25.25
CA PRO A 597 -25.82 -23.71 25.29
C PRO A 597 -25.79 -22.75 26.49
N ASP A 598 -25.57 -21.45 26.26
CA ASP A 598 -25.92 -20.28 27.10
C ASP A 598 -25.06 -19.01 26.89
N ASN A 599 -24.04 -19.01 26.02
CA ASN A 599 -23.21 -17.82 25.77
C ASN A 599 -23.68 -16.96 24.58
N SER A 600 -23.88 -15.66 24.83
CA SER A 600 -24.23 -14.67 23.82
C SER A 600 -22.98 -14.02 23.25
N ALA A 601 -22.68 -14.26 21.98
CA ALA A 601 -21.71 -13.49 21.22
C ALA A 601 -22.38 -12.21 20.68
N SER A 602 -21.83 -11.03 20.98
CA SER A 602 -22.14 -9.82 20.22
C SER A 602 -21.21 -9.77 19.00
N VAL A 603 -21.78 -10.04 17.83
CA VAL A 603 -21.10 -9.84 16.54
C VAL A 603 -21.17 -8.35 16.22
N LEU A 604 -20.05 -7.64 16.29
CA LEU A 604 -19.95 -6.30 15.76
C LEU A 604 -19.67 -6.43 14.25
N PHE A 605 -20.66 -6.16 13.42
CA PHE A 605 -20.42 -5.91 12.00
C PHE A 605 -19.72 -4.55 11.90
N ALA A 606 -18.51 -4.52 11.36
CA ALA A 606 -17.83 -3.29 10.96
C ALA A 606 -18.23 -2.94 9.53
#